data_AF-A0A5K1K1R4-F1
#
_entry.id   AF-A0A5K1K1R4-F1
#
_cell.length_a   1.000
_cell.length_b   1.000
_cell.length_c   1.000
_cell.angle_alpha   90.00
_cell.angle_beta   90.00
_cell.angle_gamma   90.00
#
_symmetry.space_group_name_H-M   'P 1'
#
loop_
_entity.id
_entity.type
_entity.pdbx_description
1 polymer ?
#
loop_
_entity_poly.entity_id
_entity_poly.type
_entity_poly.pdbx_seq_one_letter_code
_entity_poly.pdbx_strand_id
1 'polypeptide(L)'
;MEMPPLVEGSDARIGGEDMHAYMTAFASKFLQGKIQYGLDVRRIQRNPAGAGWQLDVVHRDTSVEETRIYDRLVLCTGGCNTGFVPEYLSSSAAASAGFRGMVFHSVDFGAKMQELLASVPAVASNPDTEVAPIIVIGGGKSAQDICAYLANEGRKVTMVCPDVDAFTAGPKPLPDFIRKSRLLALFSPHIHLRTGLERFLHTTWLGKKIVDFWWHGLADSSYNAAGVPADSPLRHAVLPYWHTRVNDEGVPRANGFHSLVTGGKIEVVCPARVTGYGPDEHSVVLDGETTRPASAVILCTGYTSSWPAMFDAQTLEELGLAPRPAQEPAAHEWKYTTLADA
;
A
#
# COMPACT_ATOMS: atom_id res chain seq x y z
N MET A 1 -8.76 20.52 21.19
CA MET A 1 -8.80 19.22 21.89
C MET A 1 -7.35 18.81 21.94
N GLU A 2 -6.75 18.79 23.13
CA GLU A 2 -5.41 18.23 23.23
C GLU A 2 -5.49 16.77 22.80
N MET A 3 -4.56 16.34 21.96
CA MET A 3 -4.40 14.91 21.71
C MET A 3 -4.17 14.23 23.06
N PRO A 4 -4.63 12.98 23.24
CA PRO A 4 -4.12 12.16 24.34
C PRO A 4 -2.59 12.30 24.33
N PRO A 5 -1.94 12.53 25.49
CA PRO A 5 -0.50 12.70 25.51
C PRO A 5 0.12 11.47 24.82
N LEU A 6 0.84 11.72 23.73
CA LEU A 6 1.66 10.68 23.11
C LEU A 6 2.60 10.17 24.21
N VAL A 7 2.73 8.84 24.33
CA VAL A 7 3.61 8.24 25.32
C VAL A 7 5.00 8.87 25.15
N GLU A 8 5.44 9.64 26.15
CA GLU A 8 6.71 10.37 26.09
C GLU A 8 7.86 9.37 25.89
N GLY A 9 8.68 9.60 24.87
CA GLY A 9 9.94 8.87 24.66
C GLY A 9 9.90 7.68 23.71
N SER A 10 8.74 7.27 23.17
CA SER A 10 8.70 6.33 22.05
C SER A 10 8.70 7.06 20.71
N ASP A 11 9.32 6.47 19.69
CA ASP A 11 9.13 6.83 18.28
C ASP A 11 7.63 7.07 18.01
N ALA A 12 7.25 8.33 17.76
CA ALA A 12 5.91 8.89 17.94
C ALA A 12 4.89 8.44 16.87
N ARG A 13 4.85 7.15 16.58
CA ARG A 13 3.93 6.51 15.65
C ARG A 13 2.71 6.05 16.40
N ILE A 14 1.57 6.59 16.00
CA ILE A 14 0.27 6.17 16.51
C ILE A 14 -0.12 4.82 15.90
N GLY A 15 -0.68 3.94 16.74
CA GLY A 15 -1.25 2.68 16.30
C GLY A 15 -2.62 2.86 15.64
N GLY A 16 -3.15 1.77 15.08
CA GLY A 16 -4.52 1.74 14.55
C GLY A 16 -5.57 2.00 15.65
N GLU A 17 -5.33 1.49 16.85
CA GLU A 17 -6.20 1.71 18.02
C GLU A 17 -6.21 3.18 18.46
N ASP A 18 -5.05 3.85 18.49
CA ASP A 18 -4.94 5.27 18.81
C ASP A 18 -5.71 6.13 17.80
N MET A 19 -5.55 5.83 16.50
CA MET A 19 -6.28 6.51 15.44
C MET A 19 -7.79 6.27 15.55
N HIS A 20 -8.20 5.03 15.86
CA HIS A 20 -9.60 4.69 16.06
C HIS A 20 -10.21 5.46 17.25
N ALA A 21 -9.51 5.51 18.39
CA ALA A 21 -9.93 6.25 19.56
C ALA A 21 -10.06 7.75 19.26
N TYR A 22 -9.07 8.34 18.57
CA TYR A 22 -9.10 9.73 18.14
C TYR A 22 -10.29 10.03 17.23
N MET A 23 -10.52 9.22 16.18
CA MET A 23 -11.62 9.44 15.23
C MET A 23 -12.99 9.27 15.89
N THR A 24 -13.12 8.33 16.83
CA THR A 24 -14.34 8.15 17.64
C THR A 24 -14.63 9.37 18.51
N ALA A 25 -13.60 9.92 19.18
CA ALA A 25 -13.74 11.13 19.97
C ALA A 25 -14.11 12.35 19.10
N PHE A 26 -13.49 12.47 17.92
CA PHE A 26 -13.82 13.52 16.95
C PHE A 26 -15.27 13.42 16.48
N ALA A 27 -15.73 12.22 16.08
CA ALA A 27 -17.09 12.00 15.61
C ALA A 27 -18.12 12.29 16.71
N SER A 28 -17.87 11.83 17.94
CA SER A 28 -18.74 12.09 19.10
C SER A 28 -18.89 13.58 19.37
N LYS A 29 -17.82 14.36 19.21
CA LYS A 29 -17.82 15.80 19.49
C LYS A 29 -18.45 16.66 18.39
N PHE A 30 -18.21 16.31 17.12
CA PHE A 30 -18.53 17.21 16.00
C PHE A 30 -19.61 16.69 15.04
N LEU A 31 -19.86 15.37 15.06
CA LEU A 31 -20.70 14.67 14.10
C LEU A 31 -21.89 13.94 14.73
N GLN A 32 -22.13 14.12 16.03
CA GLN A 32 -23.28 13.52 16.72
C GLN A 32 -24.60 13.87 16.01
N GLY A 33 -25.41 12.85 15.73
CA GLY A 33 -26.69 12.99 15.02
C GLY A 33 -26.58 13.26 13.52
N LYS A 34 -25.37 13.34 12.95
CA LYS A 34 -25.15 13.62 11.51
C LYS A 34 -24.82 12.38 10.68
N ILE A 35 -24.53 11.25 11.32
CA ILE A 35 -24.16 10.00 10.66
C ILE A 35 -25.27 8.98 10.88
N GLN A 36 -25.75 8.38 9.80
CA GLN A 36 -26.66 7.24 9.83
C GLN A 36 -25.86 5.99 9.46
N TYR A 37 -25.63 5.14 10.46
CA TYR A 37 -24.94 3.87 10.28
C TYR A 37 -25.91 2.79 9.78
N GLY A 38 -25.37 1.66 9.30
CA GLY A 38 -26.18 0.53 8.83
C GLY A 38 -26.81 0.74 7.46
N LEU A 39 -26.45 1.80 6.74
CA LEU A 39 -26.95 2.10 5.40
C LEU A 39 -25.85 1.92 4.35
N ASP A 40 -26.13 1.10 3.35
CA ASP A 40 -25.25 0.88 2.19
C ASP A 40 -25.78 1.69 1.00
N VAL A 41 -24.98 2.62 0.48
CA VAL A 41 -25.30 3.33 -0.78
C VAL A 41 -24.94 2.41 -1.95
N ARG A 42 -25.94 1.97 -2.72
CA ARG A 42 -25.78 1.02 -3.82
C ARG A 42 -25.63 1.70 -5.17
N ARG A 43 -26.38 2.78 -5.39
CA ARG A 43 -26.39 3.48 -6.66
C ARG A 43 -26.47 4.97 -6.45
N ILE A 44 -25.75 5.71 -7.28
CA ILE A 44 -25.70 7.16 -7.31
C ILE A 44 -25.89 7.60 -8.76
N GLN A 45 -26.88 8.46 -8.99
CA GLN A 45 -27.18 8.99 -10.32
C GLN A 45 -27.66 10.44 -10.25
N ARG A 46 -27.67 11.12 -11.40
CA ARG A 46 -28.33 12.42 -11.51
C ARG A 46 -29.83 12.25 -11.26
N ASN A 47 -30.42 13.23 -10.57
CA ASN A 47 -31.86 13.21 -10.32
C ASN A 47 -32.62 13.32 -11.66
N PRO A 48 -33.48 12.35 -12.03
CA PRO A 48 -34.25 12.41 -13.27
C PRO A 48 -35.18 13.62 -13.36
N ALA A 49 -35.62 14.16 -12.21
CA ALA A 49 -36.49 15.33 -12.14
C ALA A 49 -35.75 16.68 -12.33
N GLY A 50 -34.43 16.66 -12.57
CA GLY A 50 -33.63 17.86 -12.83
C GLY A 50 -32.39 17.96 -11.94
N ALA A 51 -32.33 19.00 -11.11
CA ALA A 51 -31.14 19.30 -10.30
C ALA A 51 -30.91 18.29 -9.16
N GLY A 52 -29.64 18.09 -8.81
CA GLY A 52 -29.21 17.27 -7.66
C GLY A 52 -28.82 15.84 -8.02
N TRP A 53 -28.90 14.99 -7.01
CA TRP A 53 -28.45 13.59 -6.98
C TRP A 53 -29.54 12.71 -6.40
N GLN A 54 -29.71 11.53 -6.98
CA GLN A 54 -30.53 10.46 -6.45
C GLN A 54 -29.63 9.30 -6.01
N LEU A 55 -29.85 8.83 -4.79
CA LEU A 55 -29.13 7.72 -4.18
C LEU A 55 -30.10 6.60 -3.87
N ASP A 56 -29.76 5.38 -4.28
CA ASP A 56 -30.45 4.18 -3.82
C ASP A 56 -29.66 3.60 -2.64
N VAL A 57 -30.34 3.46 -1.51
CA VAL A 57 -29.75 3.11 -0.22
C VAL A 57 -30.45 1.86 0.32
N VAL A 58 -29.67 0.96 0.92
CA VAL A 58 -30.19 -0.27 1.51
C VAL A 58 -29.82 -0.32 2.99
N HIS A 59 -30.81 -0.58 3.85
CA HIS A 59 -30.56 -0.82 5.26
C HIS A 59 -30.02 -2.25 5.45
N ARG A 60 -28.80 -2.39 6.00
CA ARG A 60 -28.08 -3.67 6.09
C ARG A 60 -28.83 -4.73 6.89
N ASP A 61 -29.52 -4.34 7.95
CA ASP A 61 -30.17 -5.30 8.85
C ASP A 61 -31.55 -5.76 8.38
N THR A 62 -32.27 -4.90 7.64
CA THR A 62 -33.67 -5.15 7.23
C THR A 62 -33.80 -5.42 5.74
N SER A 63 -32.74 -5.18 4.98
CA SER A 63 -32.71 -5.21 3.50
C SER A 63 -33.77 -4.30 2.86
N VAL A 64 -34.28 -3.31 3.59
CA VAL A 64 -35.21 -2.32 3.05
C VAL A 64 -34.44 -1.38 2.14
N GLU A 65 -34.92 -1.26 0.90
CA GLU A 65 -34.40 -0.32 -0.09
C GLU A 65 -35.18 1.00 -0.03
N GLU A 66 -34.46 2.11 -0.15
CA GLU A 66 -35.03 3.44 -0.21
C GLU A 66 -34.27 4.32 -1.21
N THR A 67 -34.99 5.25 -1.82
CA THR A 67 -34.41 6.28 -2.68
C THR A 67 -34.38 7.61 -1.95
N ARG A 68 -33.22 8.27 -1.96
CA ARG A 68 -33.01 9.58 -1.33
C ARG A 68 -32.48 10.58 -2.34
N ILE A 69 -32.91 11.83 -2.21
CA ILE A 69 -32.55 12.93 -3.12
C ILE A 69 -31.78 14.00 -2.35
N TYR A 70 -30.68 14.48 -2.94
CA TYR A 70 -29.81 15.50 -2.36
C TYR A 70 -29.36 16.53 -3.40
N ASP A 71 -29.25 17.80 -3.01
CA ASP A 71 -28.76 18.85 -3.93
C ASP A 71 -27.27 18.68 -4.28
N ARG A 72 -26.48 18.15 -3.35
CA ARG A 72 -25.03 18.00 -3.46
C ARG A 72 -24.59 16.66 -2.88
N LEU A 73 -23.50 16.14 -3.44
CA LEU A 73 -22.87 14.91 -3.00
C LEU A 73 -21.40 15.21 -2.68
N VAL A 74 -20.93 14.71 -1.54
CA VAL A 74 -19.51 14.66 -1.18
C VAL A 74 -19.15 13.19 -0.97
N LEU A 75 -18.25 12.67 -1.80
CA LEU A 75 -17.93 11.25 -1.81
C LEU A 75 -16.69 10.98 -0.96
N CYS A 76 -16.85 10.19 0.11
CA CYS A 76 -15.80 9.88 1.08
C CYS A 76 -15.63 8.36 1.30
N THR A 77 -15.77 7.55 0.25
CA THR A 77 -15.75 6.07 0.34
C THR A 77 -14.34 5.47 0.46
N GLY A 78 -13.29 6.29 0.40
CA GLY A 78 -11.89 5.87 0.44
C GLY A 78 -11.39 5.27 -0.89
N GLY A 79 -10.07 5.23 -1.04
CA GLY A 79 -9.38 4.65 -2.22
C GLY A 79 -8.74 3.28 -1.98
N CYS A 80 -8.83 2.75 -0.75
CA CYS A 80 -8.17 1.51 -0.33
C CYS A 80 -9.13 0.58 0.43
N ASN A 81 -10.35 0.40 -0.10
CA ASN A 81 -11.38 -0.45 0.53
C ASN A 81 -11.54 -1.80 -0.19
N THR A 82 -11.54 -1.80 -1.53
CA THR A 82 -11.74 -3.01 -2.33
C THR A 82 -10.40 -3.57 -2.76
N GLY A 83 -10.05 -4.78 -2.32
CA GLY A 83 -8.79 -5.43 -2.71
C GLY A 83 -8.73 -5.70 -4.21
N PHE A 84 -7.59 -5.42 -4.85
CA PHE A 84 -7.38 -5.80 -6.24
C PHE A 84 -6.86 -7.24 -6.29
N VAL A 85 -7.66 -8.17 -6.81
CA VAL A 85 -7.27 -9.57 -6.97
C VAL A 85 -7.16 -9.88 -8.46
N PRO A 86 -5.93 -10.08 -9.00
CA PRO A 86 -5.78 -10.55 -10.36
C PRO A 86 -6.48 -11.91 -10.56
N GLU A 87 -7.21 -12.06 -11.65
CA GLU A 87 -8.02 -13.27 -11.89
C GLU A 87 -7.20 -14.56 -11.82
N TYR A 88 -6.00 -14.55 -12.42
CA TYR A 88 -5.08 -15.70 -12.42
C TYR A 88 -4.49 -16.03 -11.04
N LEU A 89 -4.63 -15.14 -10.04
CA LEU A 89 -4.23 -15.38 -8.64
C LEU A 89 -5.41 -15.57 -7.70
N SER A 90 -6.64 -15.48 -8.19
CA SER A 90 -7.84 -15.60 -7.38
C SER A 90 -7.94 -16.96 -6.66
N SER A 91 -8.73 -17.03 -5.57
CA SER A 91 -9.03 -18.29 -4.89
C SER A 91 -9.70 -19.31 -5.82
N SER A 92 -10.48 -18.85 -6.81
CA SER A 92 -11.03 -19.73 -7.85
C SER A 92 -9.95 -20.29 -8.78
N ALA A 93 -8.97 -19.48 -9.20
CA ALA A 93 -7.84 -19.96 -10.00
C ALA A 93 -6.98 -20.97 -9.21
N ALA A 94 -6.76 -20.71 -7.91
CA ALA A 94 -6.10 -21.63 -7.00
C ALA A 94 -6.82 -22.99 -6.95
N ALA A 95 -8.14 -22.97 -6.74
CA ALA A 95 -8.97 -24.17 -6.71
C ALA A 95 -8.95 -24.93 -8.05
N SER A 96 -9.03 -24.21 -9.18
CA SER A 96 -8.93 -24.81 -10.52
C SER A 96 -7.57 -25.48 -10.78
N ALA A 97 -6.50 -24.95 -10.19
CA ALA A 97 -5.16 -25.54 -10.26
C ALA A 97 -4.92 -26.65 -9.21
N GLY A 98 -5.88 -26.90 -8.30
CA GLY A 98 -5.74 -27.88 -7.23
C GLY A 98 -4.89 -27.43 -6.04
N PHE A 99 -4.58 -26.13 -5.92
CA PHE A 99 -3.79 -25.62 -4.80
C PHE A 99 -4.53 -25.81 -3.47
N ARG A 100 -3.87 -26.47 -2.51
CA ARG A 100 -4.48 -26.85 -1.22
C ARG A 100 -4.33 -25.81 -0.11
N GLY A 101 -3.40 -24.88 -0.26
CA GLY A 101 -3.14 -23.84 0.74
C GLY A 101 -4.22 -22.75 0.76
N MET A 102 -4.27 -22.00 1.85
CA MET A 102 -5.15 -20.82 1.93
C MET A 102 -4.73 -19.77 0.91
N VAL A 103 -5.70 -19.16 0.22
CA VAL A 103 -5.48 -18.03 -0.69
C VAL A 103 -6.44 -16.91 -0.35
N PHE A 104 -5.92 -15.73 -0.02
CA PHE A 104 -6.73 -14.55 0.29
C PHE A 104 -5.98 -13.24 0.09
N HIS A 105 -6.73 -12.14 0.00
CA HIS A 105 -6.17 -10.79 -0.15
C HIS A 105 -5.84 -10.16 1.22
N SER A 106 -4.84 -9.28 1.26
CA SER A 106 -4.40 -8.57 2.48
C SER A 106 -5.51 -7.86 3.26
N VAL A 107 -6.61 -7.47 2.60
CA VAL A 107 -7.80 -6.88 3.23
C VAL A 107 -8.44 -7.82 4.26
N ASP A 108 -8.34 -9.14 4.04
CA ASP A 108 -8.90 -10.16 4.92
C ASP A 108 -7.90 -10.65 5.97
N PHE A 109 -6.67 -10.11 6.00
CA PHE A 109 -5.60 -10.64 6.83
C PHE A 109 -5.98 -10.71 8.30
N GLY A 110 -6.52 -9.62 8.87
CA GLY A 110 -6.94 -9.60 10.27
C GLY A 110 -8.01 -10.65 10.59
N ALA A 111 -8.96 -10.90 9.67
CA ALA A 111 -10.03 -11.87 9.85
C ALA A 111 -9.54 -13.33 9.70
N LYS A 112 -8.57 -13.57 8.82
CA LYS A 112 -8.05 -14.92 8.50
C LYS A 112 -6.79 -15.30 9.26
N MET A 113 -6.24 -14.38 10.05
CA MET A 113 -4.96 -14.55 10.74
C MET A 113 -4.90 -15.79 11.62
N GLN A 114 -5.93 -16.01 12.45
CA GLN A 114 -5.94 -17.16 13.37
C GLN A 114 -6.02 -18.50 12.62
N GLU A 115 -6.84 -18.57 11.58
CA GLU A 115 -6.95 -19.74 10.70
C GLU A 115 -5.63 -20.04 9.98
N LEU A 116 -4.95 -18.99 9.49
CA LEU A 116 -3.63 -19.11 8.86
C LEU A 116 -2.56 -19.63 9.83
N LEU A 117 -2.50 -19.08 11.05
CA LEU A 117 -1.50 -19.48 12.06
C LEU A 117 -1.73 -20.92 12.57
N ALA A 118 -2.98 -21.37 12.55
CA ALA A 118 -3.34 -22.75 12.87
C ALA A 118 -3.01 -23.74 11.74
N SER A 119 -3.14 -23.32 10.48
CA SER A 119 -2.92 -24.19 9.30
C SER A 119 -1.45 -24.31 8.88
N VAL A 120 -0.62 -23.30 9.13
CA VAL A 120 0.81 -23.31 8.74
C VAL A 120 1.70 -23.32 9.98
N PRO A 121 2.44 -24.41 10.29
CA PRO A 121 3.22 -24.52 11.53
C PRO A 121 4.42 -23.55 11.61
N ALA A 122 4.86 -23.25 12.83
CA ALA A 122 6.05 -22.43 13.06
C ALA A 122 7.33 -23.25 12.80
N VAL A 123 8.39 -22.60 12.32
CA VAL A 123 9.66 -23.25 11.94
C VAL A 123 10.29 -24.03 13.11
N ALA A 124 10.18 -23.51 14.34
CA ALA A 124 10.77 -24.14 15.53
C ALA A 124 10.02 -25.39 16.04
N SER A 125 8.87 -25.73 15.45
CA SER A 125 8.02 -26.82 15.96
C SER A 125 8.62 -28.21 15.73
N ASN A 126 9.42 -28.38 14.67
CA ASN A 126 10.20 -29.58 14.40
C ASN A 126 11.36 -29.26 13.42
N PRO A 127 12.63 -29.28 13.86
CA PRO A 127 13.78 -28.94 13.00
C PRO A 127 13.94 -29.83 11.77
N ASP A 128 13.40 -31.06 11.82
CA ASP A 128 13.51 -32.05 10.75
C ASP A 128 12.37 -31.96 9.73
N THR A 129 11.33 -31.14 9.98
CA THR A 129 10.21 -30.97 9.05
C THR A 129 10.45 -29.75 8.17
N GLU A 130 10.66 -29.99 6.87
CA GLU A 130 10.73 -28.91 5.89
C GLU A 130 9.33 -28.31 5.70
N VAL A 131 9.10 -27.13 6.30
CA VAL A 131 7.84 -26.39 6.14
C VAL A 131 7.96 -25.46 4.94
N ALA A 132 7.05 -25.60 3.98
CA ALA A 132 6.95 -24.68 2.85
C ALA A 132 6.55 -23.26 3.34
N PRO A 133 7.10 -22.18 2.75
CA PRO A 133 6.84 -20.83 3.19
C PRO A 133 5.39 -20.39 2.95
N ILE A 134 4.96 -19.35 3.66
CA ILE A 134 3.83 -18.52 3.25
C ILE A 134 4.35 -17.57 2.16
N ILE A 135 3.72 -17.61 0.99
CA ILE A 135 4.06 -16.71 -0.12
C ILE A 135 3.23 -15.43 0.01
N VAL A 136 3.90 -14.28 0.07
CA VAL A 136 3.26 -12.97 0.08
C VAL A 136 3.56 -12.27 -1.24
N ILE A 137 2.52 -11.96 -2.01
CA ILE A 137 2.66 -11.41 -3.37
C ILE A 137 2.48 -9.90 -3.35
N GLY A 138 3.52 -9.15 -3.73
CA GLY A 138 3.56 -7.69 -3.75
C GLY A 138 4.70 -7.13 -2.89
N GLY A 139 5.22 -5.95 -3.26
CA GLY A 139 6.36 -5.31 -2.57
C GLY A 139 5.97 -4.07 -1.75
N GLY A 140 4.67 -3.76 -1.69
CA GLY A 140 4.14 -2.58 -1.02
C GLY A 140 4.07 -2.71 0.50
N LYS A 141 3.76 -1.61 1.20
CA LYS A 141 3.66 -1.57 2.68
C LYS A 141 2.85 -2.71 3.31
N SER A 142 1.69 -3.08 2.76
CA SER A 142 0.89 -4.20 3.28
C SER A 142 1.66 -5.53 3.28
N ALA A 143 2.42 -5.80 2.20
CA ALA A 143 3.23 -7.00 2.11
C ALA A 143 4.34 -7.01 3.16
N GLN A 144 5.03 -5.88 3.30
CA GLN A 144 6.12 -5.71 4.27
C GLN A 144 5.63 -5.94 5.71
N ASP A 145 4.48 -5.36 6.08
CA ASP A 145 3.88 -5.50 7.41
C ASP A 145 3.40 -6.92 7.68
N ILE A 146 2.73 -7.56 6.72
CA ILE A 146 2.27 -8.95 6.85
C ILE A 146 3.46 -9.90 6.96
N CYS A 147 4.49 -9.72 6.13
CA CYS A 147 5.71 -10.52 6.20
C CYS A 147 6.41 -10.36 7.56
N ALA A 148 6.54 -9.13 8.05
CA ALA A 148 7.12 -8.86 9.35
C ALA A 148 6.31 -9.50 10.48
N TYR A 149 4.98 -9.36 10.45
CA TYR A 149 4.09 -9.99 11.42
C TYR A 149 4.28 -11.51 11.45
N LEU A 150 4.16 -12.17 10.29
CA LEU A 150 4.25 -13.63 10.20
C LEU A 150 5.65 -14.17 10.57
N ALA A 151 6.72 -13.46 10.22
CA ALA A 151 8.07 -13.84 10.62
C ALA A 151 8.31 -13.67 12.13
N ASN A 152 7.70 -12.66 12.76
CA ASN A 152 7.72 -12.51 14.23
C ASN A 152 6.90 -13.61 14.94
N GLU A 153 5.84 -14.11 14.30
CA GLU A 153 5.11 -15.32 14.71
C GLU A 153 5.86 -16.63 14.41
N GLY A 154 7.12 -16.56 13.95
CA GLY A 154 7.97 -17.71 13.70
C GLY A 154 7.61 -18.52 12.46
N ARG A 155 6.84 -17.95 11.52
CA ARG A 155 6.50 -18.59 10.24
C ARG A 155 7.61 -18.36 9.22
N LYS A 156 7.81 -19.34 8.33
CA LYS A 156 8.67 -19.17 7.14
C LYS A 156 7.91 -18.34 6.12
N VAL A 157 8.49 -17.24 5.67
CA VAL A 157 7.82 -16.28 4.77
C VAL A 157 8.73 -15.94 3.60
N THR A 158 8.16 -15.96 2.39
CA THR A 158 8.82 -15.50 1.18
C THR A 158 7.96 -14.42 0.53
N MET A 159 8.51 -13.22 0.37
CA MET A 159 7.88 -12.12 -0.37
C MET A 159 8.32 -12.20 -1.83
N VAL A 160 7.36 -12.13 -2.75
CA VAL A 160 7.61 -12.15 -4.20
C VAL A 160 7.05 -10.89 -4.82
N CYS A 161 7.91 -10.11 -5.49
CA CYS A 161 7.51 -8.84 -6.08
C CYS A 161 8.40 -8.41 -7.24
N PRO A 162 7.86 -7.64 -8.21
CA PRO A 162 8.68 -7.06 -9.26
C PRO A 162 9.59 -5.95 -8.72
N ASP A 163 9.09 -5.18 -7.74
CA ASP A 163 9.76 -4.04 -7.12
C ASP A 163 9.38 -3.97 -5.64
N VAL A 164 10.29 -3.45 -4.81
CA VAL A 164 10.05 -3.16 -3.39
C VAL A 164 9.77 -1.67 -3.22
N ASP A 165 8.84 -1.29 -2.32
CA ASP A 165 8.61 0.12 -1.98
C ASP A 165 9.90 0.78 -1.45
N ALA A 166 10.18 1.99 -1.93
CA ALA A 166 11.21 2.83 -1.34
C ALA A 166 10.87 3.20 0.10
N PHE A 167 11.89 3.37 0.94
CA PHE A 167 11.72 3.73 2.33
C PHE A 167 12.72 4.80 2.78
N THR A 168 12.35 5.48 3.86
CA THR A 168 13.20 6.40 4.61
C THR A 168 13.48 5.86 5.99
N ALA A 169 14.75 5.84 6.37
CA ALA A 169 15.19 5.43 7.69
C ALA A 169 16.42 6.25 8.12
N GLY A 170 16.64 6.34 9.43
CA GLY A 170 17.80 6.98 10.00
C GLY A 170 18.13 6.42 11.38
N PRO A 171 19.39 6.52 11.84
CA PRO A 171 19.78 6.04 13.17
C PRO A 171 19.12 6.84 14.31
N LYS A 172 18.60 8.02 13.99
CA LYS A 172 17.83 8.89 14.88
C LYS A 172 16.79 9.66 14.07
N PRO A 173 15.67 10.10 14.69
CA PRO A 173 14.69 10.95 14.02
C PRO A 173 15.33 12.22 13.44
N LEU A 174 14.84 12.66 12.28
CA LEU A 174 15.24 13.94 11.72
C LEU A 174 14.80 15.08 12.65
N PRO A 175 15.62 16.14 12.81
CA PRO A 175 15.23 17.32 13.57
C PRO A 175 13.92 17.94 13.04
N ASP A 176 13.11 18.47 13.96
CA ASP A 176 11.81 19.06 13.65
C ASP A 176 11.88 20.16 12.60
N PHE A 177 12.92 21.00 12.60
CA PHE A 177 13.06 22.07 11.60
C PHE A 177 13.29 21.55 10.17
N ILE A 178 13.71 20.30 10.00
CA ILE A 178 13.82 19.65 8.68
C ILE A 178 12.49 18.96 8.37
N ARG A 179 12.00 18.10 9.28
CA ARG A 179 10.80 17.28 9.06
C ARG A 179 9.51 18.10 8.94
N LYS A 180 9.40 19.21 9.67
CA LYS A 180 8.21 20.08 9.73
C LYS A 180 8.34 21.34 8.86
N SER A 181 9.43 21.51 8.10
CA SER A 181 9.60 22.65 7.20
C SER A 181 9.29 22.30 5.74
N ARG A 182 9.31 23.31 4.88
CA ARG A 182 9.19 23.16 3.43
C ARG A 182 10.52 22.89 2.73
N LEU A 183 11.61 22.69 3.48
CA LEU A 183 12.94 22.48 2.90
C LEU A 183 12.95 21.28 1.94
N LEU A 184 12.34 20.17 2.35
CA LEU A 184 12.31 18.94 1.53
C LEU A 184 11.51 19.11 0.24
N ALA A 185 10.48 19.97 0.25
CA ALA A 185 9.68 20.25 -0.94
C ALA A 185 10.48 20.96 -2.04
N LEU A 186 11.57 21.67 -1.70
CA LEU A 186 12.44 22.31 -2.70
C LEU A 186 13.19 21.30 -3.59
N PHE A 187 13.31 20.05 -3.14
CA PHE A 187 14.01 18.98 -3.88
C PHE A 187 13.03 18.03 -4.57
N SER A 188 11.74 18.07 -4.24
CA SER A 188 10.71 17.20 -4.80
C SER A 188 10.32 17.60 -6.23
N PRO A 189 9.89 16.64 -7.08
CA PRO A 189 9.39 16.99 -8.40
C PRO A 189 8.10 17.82 -8.27
N HIS A 190 8.03 18.91 -9.02
CA HIS A 190 6.89 19.83 -8.99
C HIS A 190 6.55 20.29 -10.40
N ILE A 191 5.26 20.31 -10.73
CA ILE A 191 4.76 20.78 -12.03
C ILE A 191 4.96 22.28 -12.26
N HIS A 192 5.20 23.05 -11.19
CA HIS A 192 5.36 24.50 -11.23
C HIS A 192 6.49 24.95 -10.32
N LEU A 193 7.55 25.53 -10.90
CA LEU A 193 8.68 26.12 -10.19
C LEU A 193 8.41 27.62 -9.94
N ARG A 194 7.91 27.94 -8.75
CA ARG A 194 7.43 29.26 -8.35
C ARG A 194 8.58 30.17 -7.91
N THR A 195 9.63 29.63 -7.30
CA THR A 195 10.74 30.43 -6.76
C THR A 195 11.99 30.41 -7.65
N GLY A 196 12.88 31.40 -7.47
CA GLY A 196 14.18 31.40 -8.15
C GLY A 196 15.06 30.22 -7.72
N LEU A 197 14.96 29.81 -6.46
CA LEU A 197 15.68 28.66 -5.92
C LEU A 197 15.17 27.34 -6.53
N GLU A 198 13.84 27.15 -6.63
CA GLU A 198 13.25 25.99 -7.31
C GLU A 198 13.69 25.92 -8.78
N ARG A 199 13.68 27.05 -9.49
CA ARG A 199 14.18 27.11 -10.88
C ARG A 199 15.66 26.76 -10.96
N PHE A 200 16.49 27.31 -10.09
CA PHE A 200 17.91 26.95 -10.02
C PHE A 200 18.11 25.44 -9.81
N LEU A 201 17.42 24.84 -8.83
CA LEU A 201 17.56 23.43 -8.48
C LEU A 201 17.08 22.50 -9.61
N HIS A 202 15.96 22.81 -10.27
CA HIS A 202 15.33 21.88 -11.21
C HIS A 202 15.67 22.12 -12.69
N THR A 203 16.12 23.32 -13.08
CA THR A 203 16.35 23.67 -14.50
C THR A 203 17.81 23.97 -14.85
N THR A 204 18.75 23.75 -13.93
CA THR A 204 20.18 23.93 -14.20
C THR A 204 20.93 22.62 -14.02
N TRP A 205 22.06 22.48 -14.72
CA TRP A 205 22.94 21.32 -14.57
C TRP A 205 23.44 21.14 -13.13
N LEU A 206 23.87 22.22 -12.48
CA LEU A 206 24.36 22.17 -11.10
C LEU A 206 23.23 21.87 -10.13
N GLY A 207 22.07 22.49 -10.32
CA GLY A 207 20.86 22.20 -9.55
C GLY A 207 20.49 20.72 -9.60
N LYS A 208 20.49 20.12 -10.81
CA LYS A 208 20.24 18.69 -10.98
C LYS A 208 21.19 17.85 -10.15
N LYS A 209 22.49 18.14 -10.20
CA LYS A 209 23.48 17.40 -9.40
C LYS A 209 23.21 17.48 -7.89
N ILE A 210 22.73 18.63 -7.40
CA ILE A 210 22.34 18.81 -6.00
C ILE A 210 21.10 17.96 -5.66
N VAL A 211 20.07 18.01 -6.51
CA VAL A 211 18.83 17.23 -6.33
C VAL A 211 19.12 15.73 -6.38
N ASP A 212 19.88 15.26 -7.38
CA ASP A 212 20.30 13.88 -7.50
C ASP A 212 21.07 13.42 -6.25
N PHE A 213 22.06 14.20 -5.83
CA PHE A 213 22.88 13.89 -4.64
C PHE A 213 22.01 13.77 -3.39
N TRP A 214 21.03 14.66 -3.22
CA TRP A 214 20.11 14.63 -2.09
C TRP A 214 19.28 13.34 -2.06
N TRP A 215 18.63 12.97 -3.16
CA TRP A 215 17.74 11.80 -3.20
C TRP A 215 18.48 10.47 -3.14
N HIS A 216 19.63 10.36 -3.81
CA HIS A 216 20.49 9.18 -3.68
C HIS A 216 21.06 9.07 -2.27
N GLY A 217 21.52 10.18 -1.70
CA GLY A 217 22.02 10.22 -0.32
C GLY A 217 20.94 9.83 0.70
N LEU A 218 19.69 10.24 0.49
CA LEU A 218 18.56 9.83 1.33
C LEU A 218 18.30 8.33 1.25
N ALA A 219 18.27 7.76 0.04
CA ALA A 219 18.09 6.32 -0.17
C ALA A 219 19.24 5.52 0.46
N ASP A 220 20.50 5.89 0.18
CA ASP A 220 21.69 5.24 0.71
C ASP A 220 21.76 5.33 2.25
N SER A 221 21.44 6.49 2.82
CA SER A 221 21.34 6.66 4.27
C SER A 221 20.30 5.71 4.87
N SER A 222 19.17 5.50 4.20
CA SER A 222 18.10 4.62 4.66
C SER A 222 18.53 3.16 4.63
N TYR A 223 19.16 2.72 3.54
CA TYR A 223 19.74 1.38 3.44
C TYR A 223 20.81 1.13 4.50
N ASN A 224 21.71 2.09 4.70
CA ASN A 224 22.77 2.00 5.72
C ASN A 224 22.19 1.92 7.14
N ALA A 225 21.19 2.75 7.45
CA ALA A 225 20.53 2.72 8.75
C ALA A 225 19.87 1.35 9.02
N ALA A 226 19.21 0.79 8.00
CA ALA A 226 18.54 -0.51 8.09
C ALA A 226 19.48 -1.72 7.93
N GLY A 227 20.78 -1.50 7.72
CA GLY A 227 21.76 -2.57 7.53
C GLY A 227 21.59 -3.37 6.24
N VAL A 228 21.01 -2.78 5.20
CA VAL A 228 20.70 -3.45 3.92
C VAL A 228 21.97 -3.56 3.05
N PRO A 229 22.45 -4.79 2.75
CA PRO A 229 23.63 -5.02 1.91
C PRO A 229 23.49 -4.47 0.48
N ALA A 230 24.62 -4.22 -0.20
CA ALA A 230 24.65 -3.66 -1.55
C ALA A 230 24.04 -4.57 -2.62
N ASP A 231 24.11 -5.88 -2.42
CA ASP A 231 23.57 -6.95 -3.28
C ASP A 231 22.16 -7.39 -2.86
N SER A 232 21.57 -6.74 -1.85
CA SER A 232 20.26 -7.11 -1.34
C SER A 232 19.14 -6.82 -2.35
N PRO A 233 18.16 -7.73 -2.52
CA PRO A 233 16.98 -7.47 -3.34
C PRO A 233 16.14 -6.27 -2.85
N LEU A 234 16.30 -5.86 -1.58
CA LEU A 234 15.65 -4.66 -1.04
C LEU A 234 16.11 -3.36 -1.71
N ARG A 235 17.21 -3.37 -2.46
CA ARG A 235 17.67 -2.22 -3.25
C ARG A 235 17.02 -2.14 -4.63
N HIS A 236 16.20 -3.14 -5.01
CA HIS A 236 15.36 -3.08 -6.21
C HIS A 236 14.10 -2.24 -5.94
N ALA A 237 14.34 -0.96 -5.64
CA ALA A 237 13.32 0.03 -5.35
C ALA A 237 13.55 1.26 -6.23
N VAL A 238 12.45 1.86 -6.68
CA VAL A 238 12.49 3.13 -7.42
C VAL A 238 13.02 4.23 -6.51
N LEU A 239 13.85 5.13 -7.03
CA LEU A 239 14.36 6.26 -6.25
C LEU A 239 13.17 7.07 -5.68
N PRO A 240 13.20 7.50 -4.40
CA PRO A 240 12.11 8.28 -3.79
C PRO A 240 11.66 9.51 -4.58
N TYR A 241 12.57 10.11 -5.37
CA TYR A 241 12.25 11.22 -6.28
C TYR A 241 11.16 10.88 -7.30
N TRP A 242 11.14 9.65 -7.80
CA TRP A 242 10.21 9.18 -8.83
C TRP A 242 8.98 8.48 -8.27
N HIS A 243 8.84 8.46 -6.94
CA HIS A 243 7.82 7.68 -6.28
C HIS A 243 6.81 8.57 -5.55
N THR A 244 5.53 8.20 -5.60
CA THR A 244 4.46 8.93 -4.91
C THR A 244 4.23 8.43 -3.49
N ARG A 245 4.84 7.29 -3.11
CA ARG A 245 4.65 6.64 -1.81
C ARG A 245 5.99 6.17 -1.23
N VAL A 246 6.49 6.80 -0.19
CA VAL A 246 7.74 6.37 0.43
C VAL A 246 7.43 5.97 1.86
N ASN A 247 7.83 4.75 2.24
CA ASN A 247 7.61 4.26 3.60
C ASN A 247 8.48 5.06 4.57
N ASP A 248 7.93 5.48 5.71
CA ASP A 248 8.69 6.11 6.79
C ASP A 248 8.94 5.07 7.87
N GLU A 249 10.11 4.42 7.82
CA GLU A 249 10.57 3.42 8.79
C GLU A 249 11.26 4.06 9.98
N GLY A 250 11.70 5.32 9.88
CA GLY A 250 12.27 6.09 10.99
C GLY A 250 13.50 5.39 11.55
N VAL A 251 13.50 5.07 12.86
CA VAL A 251 14.58 4.28 13.46
C VAL A 251 14.31 2.78 13.23
N PRO A 252 15.23 2.05 12.56
CA PRO A 252 15.06 0.62 12.34
C PRO A 252 14.89 -0.16 13.64
N ARG A 253 13.98 -1.14 13.62
CA ARG A 253 13.63 -1.98 14.77
C ARG A 253 13.98 -3.43 14.46
N ALA A 254 14.47 -4.18 15.46
CA ALA A 254 14.87 -5.58 15.28
C ALA A 254 13.73 -6.50 14.79
N ASN A 255 12.48 -6.15 15.10
CA ASN A 255 11.27 -6.85 14.65
C ASN A 255 10.63 -6.22 13.40
N GLY A 256 11.26 -5.21 12.79
CA GLY A 256 10.80 -4.55 11.57
C GLY A 256 11.20 -5.33 10.32
N PHE A 257 10.46 -5.12 9.23
CA PHE A 257 10.63 -5.85 7.96
C PHE A 257 12.08 -5.92 7.48
N HIS A 258 12.77 -4.78 7.36
CA HIS A 258 14.14 -4.72 6.87
C HIS A 258 15.13 -5.51 7.73
N SER A 259 15.00 -5.44 9.06
CA SER A 259 15.85 -6.20 9.99
C SER A 259 15.55 -7.70 9.94
N LEU A 260 14.30 -8.08 9.70
CA LEU A 260 13.92 -9.49 9.54
C LEU A 260 14.42 -10.08 8.21
N VAL A 261 14.41 -9.30 7.12
CA VAL A 261 14.99 -9.71 5.82
C VAL A 261 16.52 -9.85 5.94
N THR A 262 17.20 -8.84 6.47
CA THR A 262 18.67 -8.88 6.64
C THR A 262 19.11 -9.97 7.62
N GLY A 263 18.28 -10.29 8.61
CA GLY A 263 18.46 -11.43 9.51
C GLY A 263 18.06 -12.79 8.93
N GLY A 264 17.66 -12.88 7.66
CA GLY A 264 17.31 -14.13 6.98
C GLY A 264 16.00 -14.78 7.42
N LYS A 265 15.15 -14.06 8.16
CA LYS A 265 13.83 -14.56 8.60
C LYS A 265 12.74 -14.40 7.56
N ILE A 266 12.94 -13.47 6.61
CA ILE A 266 12.07 -13.25 5.46
C ILE A 266 12.93 -13.37 4.21
N GLU A 267 12.56 -14.25 3.30
CA GLU A 267 13.15 -14.31 1.97
C GLU A 267 12.46 -13.30 1.06
N VAL A 268 13.23 -12.58 0.23
CA VAL A 268 12.68 -11.66 -0.78
C VAL A 268 13.15 -12.12 -2.15
N VAL A 269 12.20 -12.48 -3.02
CA VAL A 269 12.44 -12.83 -4.41
C VAL A 269 12.04 -11.63 -5.27
N CYS A 270 13.03 -10.82 -5.66
CA CYS A 270 12.86 -9.60 -6.44
C CYS A 270 14.09 -9.40 -7.36
N PRO A 271 13.90 -9.06 -8.64
CA PRO A 271 12.63 -8.93 -9.34
C PRO A 271 12.01 -10.30 -9.68
N ALA A 272 10.72 -10.50 -9.38
CA ALA A 272 9.94 -11.65 -9.82
C ALA A 272 8.43 -11.39 -9.77
N ARG A 273 7.66 -12.11 -10.59
CA ARG A 273 6.19 -12.09 -10.56
C ARG A 273 5.65 -13.50 -10.45
N VAL A 274 4.64 -13.69 -9.60
CA VAL A 274 3.85 -14.93 -9.62
C VAL A 274 2.92 -14.88 -10.82
N THR A 275 2.93 -15.91 -11.65
CA THR A 275 2.12 -16.03 -12.87
C THR A 275 0.95 -17.01 -12.70
N GLY A 276 0.95 -17.82 -11.65
CA GLY A 276 -0.13 -18.75 -11.34
C GLY A 276 0.26 -19.75 -10.25
N TYR A 277 -0.53 -20.81 -10.15
CA TYR A 277 -0.33 -21.92 -9.22
C TYR A 277 0.29 -23.11 -9.97
N GLY A 278 1.20 -23.83 -9.29
CA GLY A 278 1.85 -24.99 -9.88
C GLY A 278 0.93 -26.23 -9.92
N PRO A 279 1.27 -27.24 -10.74
CA PRO A 279 0.46 -28.45 -10.91
C PRO A 279 0.61 -29.46 -9.76
N ASP A 280 1.47 -29.18 -8.78
CA ASP A 280 1.81 -30.06 -7.65
C ASP A 280 0.97 -29.78 -6.40
N GLU A 281 -0.11 -29.00 -6.53
CA GLU A 281 -1.07 -28.65 -5.47
C GLU A 281 -0.50 -27.80 -4.32
N HIS A 282 0.81 -27.54 -4.32
CA HIS A 282 1.55 -26.96 -3.19
C HIS A 282 2.60 -25.93 -3.61
N SER A 283 2.51 -25.37 -4.81
CA SER A 283 3.46 -24.37 -5.29
C SER A 283 2.80 -23.22 -6.06
N VAL A 284 3.58 -22.16 -6.24
CA VAL A 284 3.31 -21.06 -7.15
C VAL A 284 4.34 -21.04 -8.27
N VAL A 285 3.94 -20.54 -9.45
CA VAL A 285 4.81 -20.39 -10.62
C VAL A 285 5.27 -18.95 -10.72
N LEU A 286 6.57 -18.73 -10.91
CA LEU A 286 7.18 -17.43 -11.15
C LEU A 286 7.33 -17.16 -12.65
N ASP A 287 7.57 -15.91 -13.01
CA ASP A 287 8.01 -15.52 -14.34
C ASP A 287 9.33 -16.23 -14.69
N GLY A 288 9.38 -16.85 -15.88
CA GLY A 288 10.46 -17.76 -16.27
C GLY A 288 10.27 -19.23 -15.86
N GLU A 289 9.03 -19.64 -15.55
CA GLU A 289 8.61 -21.05 -15.30
C GLU A 289 9.26 -21.72 -14.09
N THR A 290 9.82 -20.95 -13.16
CA THR A 290 10.36 -21.47 -11.91
C THR A 290 9.25 -21.66 -10.88
N THR A 291 9.16 -22.83 -10.25
CA THR A 291 8.17 -23.08 -9.18
C THR A 291 8.74 -22.80 -7.79
N ARG A 292 7.88 -22.37 -6.87
CA ARG A 292 8.22 -22.17 -5.44
C ARG A 292 7.19 -22.85 -4.55
N PRO A 293 7.59 -23.66 -3.56
CA PRO A 293 6.65 -24.29 -2.64
C PRO A 293 5.93 -23.23 -1.80
N ALA A 294 4.66 -23.47 -1.49
CA ALA A 294 3.79 -22.54 -0.79
C ALA A 294 2.79 -23.29 0.11
N SER A 295 2.81 -22.99 1.42
CA SER A 295 1.78 -23.48 2.37
C SER A 295 0.51 -22.64 2.32
N ALA A 296 0.64 -21.36 2.00
CA ALA A 296 -0.46 -20.41 1.82
C ALA A 296 0.01 -19.25 0.92
N VAL A 297 -0.94 -18.54 0.32
CA VAL A 297 -0.70 -17.37 -0.53
C VAL A 297 -1.50 -16.18 -0.03
N ILE A 298 -0.82 -15.06 0.20
CA ILE A 298 -1.43 -13.79 0.60
C ILE A 298 -1.20 -12.75 -0.50
N LEU A 299 -2.30 -12.25 -1.07
CA LEU A 299 -2.26 -11.26 -2.14
C LEU A 299 -2.19 -9.86 -1.55
N CYS A 300 -1.03 -9.21 -1.68
CA CYS A 300 -0.81 -7.80 -1.33
C CYS A 300 -0.75 -6.94 -2.60
N THR A 301 -1.69 -7.19 -3.51
CA THR A 301 -1.75 -6.68 -4.88
C THR A 301 -2.42 -5.30 -5.00
N GLY A 302 -2.66 -4.63 -3.88
CA GLY A 302 -3.21 -3.26 -3.83
C GLY A 302 -4.73 -3.22 -3.82
N TYR A 303 -5.30 -2.09 -4.24
CA TYR A 303 -6.72 -1.80 -4.12
C TYR A 303 -7.28 -1.19 -5.40
N THR A 304 -8.59 -1.36 -5.60
CA THR A 304 -9.37 -0.68 -6.63
C THR A 304 -10.38 0.29 -6.00
N SER A 305 -10.86 1.24 -6.81
CA SER A 305 -11.93 2.14 -6.41
C SER A 305 -13.26 1.38 -6.28
N SER A 306 -14.09 1.75 -5.30
CA SER A 306 -15.46 1.24 -5.17
C SER A 306 -16.45 1.92 -6.12
N TRP A 307 -16.04 3.02 -6.77
CA TRP A 307 -16.93 3.87 -7.58
C TRP A 307 -17.54 3.19 -8.81
N PRO A 308 -16.84 2.28 -9.53
CA PRO A 308 -17.44 1.58 -10.66
C PRO A 308 -18.70 0.79 -10.33
N ALA A 309 -18.87 0.36 -9.08
CA ALA A 309 -20.07 -0.35 -8.62
C ALA A 309 -21.19 0.59 -8.16
N MET A 310 -20.88 1.87 -7.89
CA MET A 310 -21.82 2.85 -7.33
C MET A 310 -22.42 3.78 -8.38
N PHE A 311 -21.71 3.99 -9.50
CA PHE A 311 -22.13 4.87 -10.59
C PHE A 311 -22.28 4.06 -11.87
N ASP A 312 -23.26 4.43 -12.71
CA ASP A 312 -23.30 3.91 -14.08
C ASP A 312 -22.16 4.48 -14.94
N ALA A 313 -21.89 3.80 -16.07
CA ALA A 313 -20.77 4.13 -16.95
C ALA A 313 -20.86 5.57 -17.50
N GLN A 314 -22.06 6.05 -17.81
CA GLN A 314 -22.28 7.42 -18.28
C GLN A 314 -21.90 8.42 -17.19
N THR A 315 -22.38 8.23 -15.96
CA THR A 315 -22.09 9.13 -14.84
C THR A 315 -20.59 9.12 -14.49
N LEU A 316 -19.93 7.97 -14.55
CA LEU A 316 -18.47 7.90 -14.36
C LEU A 316 -17.71 8.72 -15.40
N GLU A 317 -18.12 8.64 -16.67
CA GLU A 317 -17.48 9.38 -17.76
C GLU A 317 -17.71 10.89 -17.61
N GLU A 318 -18.96 11.31 -17.33
CA GLU A 318 -19.33 12.71 -17.11
C GLU A 318 -18.57 13.35 -15.94
N LEU A 319 -18.30 12.57 -14.89
CA LEU A 319 -17.53 13.02 -13.72
C LEU A 319 -16.02 12.91 -13.90
N GLY A 320 -15.53 12.34 -15.01
CA GLY A 320 -14.10 12.07 -15.21
C GLY A 320 -13.53 11.04 -14.24
N LEU A 321 -14.36 10.13 -13.73
CA LEU A 321 -14.00 9.09 -12.78
C LEU A 321 -13.74 7.73 -13.44
N ALA A 322 -14.14 7.57 -14.70
CA ALA A 322 -13.87 6.36 -15.47
C ALA A 322 -12.35 6.15 -15.63
N PRO A 323 -11.84 4.92 -15.39
CA PRO A 323 -10.44 4.61 -15.68
C PRO A 323 -10.15 4.87 -17.16
N ARG A 324 -9.18 5.73 -17.44
CA ARG A 324 -8.68 5.94 -18.80
C ARG A 324 -7.31 5.28 -18.92
N PRO A 325 -7.07 4.44 -19.95
CA PRO A 325 -5.71 4.04 -20.24
C PRO A 325 -4.87 5.31 -20.43
N ALA A 326 -3.63 5.28 -19.97
CA ALA A 326 -2.69 6.36 -20.25
C ALA A 326 -2.62 6.48 -21.78
N GLN A 327 -3.23 7.53 -22.33
CA GLN A 327 -3.10 7.84 -23.74
C GLN A 327 -1.63 8.23 -23.98
N GLU A 328 -1.08 7.88 -25.15
CA GLU A 328 0.25 8.38 -25.53
C GLU A 328 0.30 9.90 -25.31
N PRO A 329 1.37 10.43 -24.72
CA PRO A 329 1.38 11.77 -24.16
C PRO A 329 1.12 12.82 -25.25
N ALA A 330 -0.12 13.29 -25.32
CA ALA A 330 -0.47 14.44 -26.13
C ALA A 330 -0.01 15.72 -25.41
N ALA A 331 1.11 16.28 -25.90
CA ALA A 331 1.46 17.69 -26.00
C ALA A 331 2.05 18.48 -24.80
N HIS A 332 2.14 17.97 -23.57
CA HIS A 332 2.81 18.73 -22.49
C HIS A 332 3.84 17.92 -21.70
N GLU A 333 5.11 18.25 -21.92
CA GLU A 333 6.26 17.70 -21.22
C GLU A 333 6.92 18.81 -20.38
N TRP A 334 7.19 18.53 -19.10
CA TRP A 334 7.98 19.42 -18.25
C TRP A 334 9.47 19.29 -18.59
N LYS A 335 10.00 20.26 -19.33
CA LYS A 335 11.42 20.31 -19.72
C LYS A 335 12.33 20.80 -18.58
N TYR A 336 12.33 20.08 -17.47
CA TYR A 336 13.24 20.34 -16.35
C TYR A 336 14.46 19.43 -16.43
N THR A 337 15.63 19.97 -16.07
CA THR A 337 16.89 19.22 -16.09
C THR A 337 16.85 18.04 -15.13
N THR A 338 16.13 18.15 -14.01
CA THR A 338 15.89 17.03 -13.08
C THR A 338 14.89 15.99 -13.56
N LEU A 339 14.24 16.21 -14.72
CA LEU A 339 13.32 15.25 -15.32
C LEU A 339 13.88 14.55 -16.56
N ALA A 340 15.10 14.89 -16.97
CA ALA A 340 15.70 14.41 -18.22
C ALA A 340 16.07 12.92 -18.23
N ASP A 341 16.13 12.28 -17.05
CA ASP A 341 16.49 10.87 -16.88
C ASP A 341 15.26 9.99 -16.52
N ALA A 342 14.05 10.49 -16.76
CA ALA A 342 12.77 9.81 -16.48
C ALA A 342 12.51 8.63 -17.42
#